data_AF-A0A9W4SF20-F1
#
_entry.id   AF-A0A9W4SF20-F1
#
_cell.length_a   1.000
_cell.length_b   1.000
_cell.length_c   1.000
_cell.angle_alpha   90.00
_cell.angle_beta   90.00
_cell.angle_gamma   90.00
#
_symmetry.space_group_name_H-M   'P 1'
#
loop_
_entity.id
_entity.type
_entity.pdbx_description
1 polymer ?
#
loop_
_entity_poly.entity_id
_entity_poly.type
_entity_poly.pdbx_seq_one_letter_code
_entity_poly.pdbx_strand_id
1 'polypeptide(L)'
;MSTATSSRMTSTISQNSPFPPNAVYQQNPYPSQTSSYSQIPRNSPFQHQQYHSPQEYSSSSSSPSSVSSSSASFPLGTLPPSFDHCHLIDGIPVSYILEKLHLLGSTYYNNRQTAFAELLINSLPKTTFFVHKEYLILQSIFFRQVFERVKNGDCITITLPAAPETFQPILEYLYTGDDDKWYSTMTIENWSNIYKNVQFLGLCTEAKDVCLAFYEHEIEPTLHRSA
;
A
#
# COMPACT_ATOMS: atom_id res chain seq x y z
N MET A 1 33.67 -30.68 55.36
CA MET A 1 32.42 -30.07 54.85
C MET A 1 32.81 -28.94 53.92
N SER A 2 32.15 -28.87 52.78
CA SER A 2 32.65 -28.31 51.52
C SER A 2 32.59 -26.79 51.42
N THR A 3 33.47 -26.29 50.57
CA THR A 3 33.65 -24.93 50.05
C THR A 3 32.45 -24.38 49.29
N ALA A 4 32.23 -23.06 49.34
CA ALA A 4 31.75 -22.27 48.19
C ALA A 4 31.94 -20.76 48.44
N THR A 5 32.91 -20.19 47.73
CA THR A 5 33.11 -18.76 47.46
C THR A 5 32.10 -18.34 46.39
N SER A 6 31.36 -17.25 46.59
CA SER A 6 30.47 -16.67 45.57
C SER A 6 30.90 -15.24 45.25
N SER A 7 31.47 -15.06 44.07
CA SER A 7 31.87 -13.78 43.49
C SER A 7 30.66 -13.16 42.79
N ARG A 8 30.29 -11.92 43.15
CA ARG A 8 29.28 -11.13 42.44
C ARG A 8 29.98 -10.21 41.44
N MET A 9 29.90 -10.57 40.15
CA MET A 9 30.28 -9.70 39.04
C MET A 9 29.15 -8.70 38.77
N THR A 10 29.46 -7.40 38.85
CA THR A 10 28.64 -6.32 38.29
C THR A 10 29.27 -5.87 36.97
N SER A 11 28.67 -6.30 35.86
CA SER A 11 29.03 -5.84 34.52
C SER A 11 28.02 -4.78 34.09
N THR A 12 28.50 -3.55 33.94
CA THR A 12 27.85 -2.42 33.29
C THR A 12 27.61 -2.71 31.80
N ILE A 13 26.35 -2.61 31.34
CA ILE A 13 26.00 -2.56 29.93
C ILE A 13 25.71 -1.10 29.56
N SER A 14 26.49 -0.60 28.61
CA SER A 14 26.36 0.69 27.95
C SER A 14 25.20 0.61 26.93
N GLN A 15 24.17 1.45 27.09
CA GLN A 15 23.17 1.68 26.05
C GLN A 15 23.60 2.87 25.19
N ASN A 16 24.16 2.58 24.02
CA ASN A 16 24.26 3.55 22.92
C ASN A 16 22.96 3.49 22.11
N SER A 17 21.99 4.35 22.43
CA SER A 17 20.84 4.61 21.56
C SER A 17 21.19 5.73 20.55
N PRO A 18 20.87 5.57 19.25
CA PRO A 18 21.22 6.54 18.21
C PRO A 18 20.19 7.68 18.04
N PHE A 19 19.38 8.00 19.06
CA PHE A 19 18.36 9.06 18.96
C PHE A 19 18.68 10.21 19.91
N PRO A 20 18.67 11.48 19.45
CA PRO A 20 18.91 12.63 20.31
C PRO A 20 17.75 12.84 21.30
N PRO A 21 18.01 13.08 22.59
CA PRO A 21 16.99 13.51 23.54
C PRO A 21 16.75 15.02 23.39
N ASN A 22 15.49 15.42 23.54
CA ASN A 22 14.94 16.78 23.60
C ASN A 22 14.44 17.39 22.28
N ALA A 23 13.17 17.10 21.98
CA ALA A 23 12.28 18.10 21.41
C ALA A 23 11.14 18.35 22.41
N VAL A 24 11.12 19.55 22.97
CA VAL A 24 10.07 20.08 23.84
C VAL A 24 8.82 20.30 22.98
N TYR A 25 7.77 19.51 23.20
CA TYR A 25 6.48 19.76 22.56
C TYR A 25 5.74 20.88 23.30
N GLN A 26 5.61 22.04 22.66
CA GLN A 26 4.59 23.01 23.02
C GLN A 26 3.23 22.49 22.55
N GLN A 27 2.33 22.28 23.50
CA GLN A 27 0.90 22.10 23.24
C GLN A 27 0.36 23.40 22.65
N ASN A 28 -0.31 23.33 21.50
CA ASN A 28 -1.22 24.38 21.06
C ASN A 28 -2.60 23.79 20.73
N PRO A 29 -3.69 24.48 21.11
CA PRO A 29 -5.05 23.97 20.98
C PRO A 29 -5.61 24.21 19.58
N TYR A 30 -6.38 23.24 19.09
CA TYR A 30 -7.17 23.34 17.86
C TYR A 30 -8.12 24.54 17.86
N PRO A 31 -8.28 25.21 16.71
CA PRO A 31 -9.54 25.85 16.37
C PRO A 31 -10.29 25.06 15.30
N SER A 32 -11.54 24.71 15.63
CA SER A 32 -12.58 24.29 14.70
C SER A 32 -12.81 25.37 13.66
N GLN A 33 -12.80 25.03 12.36
CA GLN A 33 -13.38 25.89 11.32
C GLN A 33 -14.15 25.10 10.28
N THR A 34 -15.30 25.69 9.97
CA THR A 34 -16.39 25.28 9.09
C THR A 34 -16.00 25.33 7.62
N SER A 35 -16.29 24.24 6.89
CA SER A 35 -16.10 24.12 5.45
C SER A 35 -17.02 25.07 4.68
N SER A 36 -16.44 26.07 4.01
CA SER A 36 -17.12 26.89 3.00
C SER A 36 -16.50 26.58 1.63
N TYR A 37 -17.24 25.86 0.80
CA TYR A 37 -16.89 25.56 -0.59
C TYR A 37 -16.69 26.86 -1.40
N SER A 38 -15.53 27.01 -2.03
CA SER A 38 -15.25 28.07 -3.00
C SER A 38 -14.68 27.49 -4.29
N GLN A 39 -15.18 28.04 -5.39
CA GLN A 39 -15.08 27.61 -6.78
C GLN A 39 -13.66 27.75 -7.37
N ILE A 40 -13.25 26.79 -8.22
CA ILE A 40 -12.00 26.83 -9.00
C ILE A 40 -12.28 27.37 -10.41
N PRO A 41 -11.48 28.33 -10.93
CA PRO A 41 -11.43 28.59 -12.36
C PRO A 41 -10.37 27.73 -13.07
N ARG A 42 -10.87 27.05 -14.10
CA ARG A 42 -10.20 26.32 -15.19
C ARG A 42 -9.21 27.22 -15.94
N ASN A 43 -7.97 26.76 -16.20
CA ASN A 43 -7.18 27.15 -17.38
C ASN A 43 -5.94 26.26 -17.60
N SER A 44 -5.86 25.67 -18.79
CA SER A 44 -4.62 25.20 -19.43
C SER A 44 -4.25 26.20 -20.54
N PRO A 45 -2.98 26.27 -20.97
CA PRO A 45 -2.71 25.78 -22.32
C PRO A 45 -1.35 25.09 -22.53
N PHE A 46 -1.32 24.29 -23.61
CA PHE A 46 -0.21 23.59 -24.22
C PHE A 46 0.99 24.47 -24.61
N GLN A 47 2.21 23.91 -24.58
CA GLN A 47 3.20 24.09 -25.66
C GLN A 47 4.08 22.84 -25.87
N HIS A 48 4.23 22.50 -27.15
CA HIS A 48 5.15 21.50 -27.69
C HIS A 48 6.61 21.96 -27.59
N GLN A 49 7.53 21.03 -27.31
CA GLN A 49 8.90 21.14 -27.82
C GLN A 49 9.35 19.79 -28.41
N GLN A 50 9.72 19.85 -29.69
CA GLN A 50 10.45 18.81 -30.42
C GLN A 50 11.88 18.73 -29.90
N TYR A 51 12.40 17.52 -29.72
CA TYR A 51 13.83 17.29 -29.58
C TYR A 51 14.32 16.24 -30.59
N HIS A 52 15.40 16.61 -31.25
CA HIS A 52 16.17 15.85 -32.23
C HIS A 52 16.85 14.62 -31.63
N SER A 53 16.94 13.55 -32.43
CA SER A 53 17.80 12.38 -32.22
C SER A 53 19.23 12.60 -32.70
N PRO A 54 20.20 11.85 -32.14
CA PRO A 54 21.29 11.29 -32.95
C PRO A 54 21.50 9.77 -32.77
N GLN A 55 22.24 9.24 -33.74
CA GLN A 55 22.46 7.85 -34.17
C GLN A 55 23.45 6.99 -33.34
N GLU A 56 23.33 5.67 -33.59
CA GLU A 56 24.31 4.56 -33.45
C GLU A 56 24.65 4.13 -32.01
N TYR A 57 24.84 2.85 -31.64
CA TYR A 57 25.75 1.82 -32.19
C TYR A 57 25.29 0.39 -31.82
N SER A 58 25.86 -0.58 -32.54
CA SER A 58 25.67 -2.03 -32.46
C SER A 58 26.14 -2.73 -31.18
N SER A 59 25.55 -3.92 -30.97
CA SER A 59 26.14 -5.18 -30.49
C SER A 59 25.75 -5.67 -29.09
N SER A 60 25.25 -6.91 -29.10
CA SER A 60 25.60 -8.05 -28.25
C SER A 60 24.44 -8.72 -27.53
N SER A 61 24.33 -10.00 -27.90
CA SER A 61 23.49 -11.07 -27.37
C SER A 61 23.70 -11.29 -25.88
N SER A 62 22.61 -11.46 -25.14
CA SER A 62 22.59 -12.15 -23.85
C SER A 62 21.23 -12.83 -23.70
N SER A 63 21.22 -14.15 -23.73
CA SER A 63 20.07 -15.00 -23.47
C SER A 63 19.51 -14.72 -22.07
N PRO A 64 18.20 -14.51 -21.89
CA PRO A 64 17.63 -14.50 -20.55
C PRO A 64 17.37 -15.95 -20.10
N SER A 65 17.98 -16.28 -18.96
CA SER A 65 17.68 -17.44 -18.14
C SER A 65 16.19 -17.45 -17.76
N SER A 66 15.63 -18.66 -17.80
CA SER A 66 14.26 -19.00 -17.45
C SER A 66 13.85 -18.46 -16.07
N VAL A 67 13.02 -17.43 -16.06
CA VAL A 67 12.26 -16.99 -14.88
C VAL A 67 11.18 -18.01 -14.58
N SER A 68 11.19 -18.56 -13.37
CA SER A 68 10.14 -19.47 -12.89
C SER A 68 8.92 -18.65 -12.53
N SER A 69 7.98 -18.50 -13.47
CA SER A 69 6.69 -17.86 -13.23
C SER A 69 5.88 -18.71 -12.25
N SER A 70 5.82 -18.28 -11.00
CA SER A 70 4.98 -18.90 -9.98
C SER A 70 3.56 -18.39 -10.14
N SER A 71 2.81 -18.98 -11.07
CA SER A 71 1.39 -18.67 -11.27
C SER A 71 0.57 -19.23 -10.10
N ALA A 72 0.18 -18.38 -9.15
CA ALA A 72 -0.69 -18.79 -8.05
C ALA A 72 -2.16 -18.67 -8.48
N SER A 73 -2.82 -19.80 -8.73
CA SER A 73 -4.28 -19.90 -8.82
C SER A 73 -4.85 -20.15 -7.42
N PHE A 74 -5.72 -19.28 -6.92
CA PHE A 74 -6.30 -19.39 -5.58
C PHE A 74 -7.71 -20.01 -5.62
N PRO A 75 -7.95 -21.16 -4.98
CA PRO A 75 -9.31 -21.67 -4.74
C PRO A 75 -9.99 -20.88 -3.62
N LEU A 76 -11.13 -20.27 -3.90
CA LEU A 76 -11.94 -19.39 -3.04
C LEU A 76 -12.66 -20.12 -1.88
N GLY A 77 -12.08 -21.20 -1.33
CA GLY A 77 -12.83 -22.21 -0.57
C GLY A 77 -12.71 -22.20 0.95
N THR A 78 -11.83 -21.41 1.56
CA THR A 78 -11.65 -21.45 3.03
C THR A 78 -11.07 -20.14 3.53
N LEU A 79 -11.95 -19.21 3.91
CA LEU A 79 -11.55 -18.03 4.68
C LEU A 79 -11.12 -18.50 6.08
N PRO A 80 -9.90 -18.18 6.55
CA PRO A 80 -9.49 -18.43 7.92
C PRO A 80 -10.34 -17.61 8.91
N PRO A 81 -10.40 -18.00 10.20
CA PRO A 81 -11.21 -17.34 11.21
C PRO A 81 -10.76 -15.88 11.41
N SER A 82 -11.66 -15.09 11.98
CA SER A 82 -11.59 -13.64 12.17
C SER A 82 -10.20 -13.06 12.49
N PHE A 83 -9.98 -11.85 11.99
CA PHE A 83 -8.80 -11.01 12.19
C PHE A 83 -8.46 -10.77 13.67
N ASP A 84 -7.74 -11.71 14.27
CA ASP A 84 -6.88 -11.38 15.39
C ASP A 84 -5.66 -10.67 14.80
N HIS A 85 -5.53 -9.40 15.16
CA HIS A 85 -4.55 -8.44 14.65
C HIS A 85 -3.21 -9.09 14.28
N CYS A 86 -2.80 -9.02 13.01
CA CYS A 86 -1.47 -9.47 12.62
C CYS A 86 -0.42 -8.60 13.31
N HIS A 87 0.09 -9.07 14.44
CA HIS A 87 1.25 -8.51 15.10
C HIS A 87 2.49 -8.82 14.23
N LEU A 88 2.79 -7.91 13.29
CA LEU A 88 4.11 -7.84 12.64
C LEU A 88 5.21 -7.75 13.70
N ILE A 89 4.89 -7.11 14.82
CA ILE A 89 5.72 -6.97 16.02
C ILE A 89 4.81 -7.21 17.23
N ASP A 90 5.23 -8.13 18.11
CA ASP A 90 4.46 -8.51 19.29
C ASP A 90 4.22 -7.31 20.22
N GLY A 91 3.00 -7.20 20.73
CA GLY A 91 2.58 -6.12 21.63
C GLY A 91 2.37 -4.73 21.01
N ILE A 92 2.62 -4.53 19.71
CA ILE A 92 2.38 -3.25 19.03
C ILE A 92 1.03 -3.31 18.28
N PRO A 93 0.11 -2.35 18.50
CA PRO A 93 -1.12 -2.25 17.73
C PRO A 93 -0.86 -2.04 16.24
N VAL A 94 -1.56 -2.78 15.38
CA VAL A 94 -1.45 -2.65 13.91
C VAL A 94 -1.76 -1.24 13.44
N SER A 95 -2.75 -0.57 14.04
CA SER A 95 -3.11 0.81 13.72
C SER A 95 -1.95 1.78 13.90
N TYR A 96 -1.17 1.62 14.98
CA TYR A 96 0.02 2.42 15.22
C TYR A 96 1.10 2.18 14.15
N ILE A 97 1.31 0.92 13.75
CA ILE A 97 2.27 0.58 12.69
C ILE A 97 1.82 1.21 11.36
N LEU A 98 0.55 1.07 10.99
CA LEU A 98 -0.01 1.65 9.77
C LEU A 98 0.09 3.17 9.76
N GLU A 99 -0.22 3.84 10.87
CA GLU A 99 -0.06 5.29 10.99
C GLU A 99 1.38 5.72 10.65
N LYS A 100 2.38 5.03 11.18
CA LYS A 100 3.79 5.36 10.89
C LYS A 100 4.20 5.00 9.47
N LEU A 101 3.66 3.92 8.90
CA LEU A 101 3.90 3.56 7.50
C LEU A 101 3.28 4.60 6.57
N HIS A 102 2.06 5.06 6.81
CA HIS A 102 1.38 6.06 5.97
C HIS A 102 2.13 7.40 5.92
N LEU A 103 2.74 7.83 7.03
CA LEU A 103 3.62 9.02 7.05
C LEU A 103 4.82 8.89 6.10
N LEU A 104 5.31 7.67 5.87
CA LEU A 104 6.42 7.37 4.96
C LEU A 104 5.94 6.96 3.56
N GLY A 105 4.63 6.78 3.38
CA GLY A 105 4.02 6.16 2.20
C GLY A 105 4.47 6.79 0.88
N SER A 106 4.48 8.12 0.81
CA SER A 106 4.90 8.86 -0.39
C SER A 106 6.36 8.62 -0.80
N THR A 107 7.23 8.30 0.16
CA THR A 107 8.66 8.03 -0.08
C THR A 107 8.89 6.60 -0.59
N TYR A 108 8.06 5.66 -0.14
CA TYR A 108 8.19 4.24 -0.49
C TYR A 108 7.28 3.80 -1.63
N TYR A 109 6.21 4.55 -1.92
CA TYR A 109 5.27 4.20 -2.97
C TYR A 109 6.00 4.04 -4.31
N ASN A 110 5.89 2.84 -4.87
CA ASN A 110 6.51 2.44 -6.13
C ASN A 110 8.04 2.67 -6.20
N ASN A 111 8.73 2.70 -5.06
CA ASN A 111 10.18 2.90 -5.01
C ASN A 111 10.92 1.57 -5.26
N ARG A 112 11.55 1.46 -6.43
CA ARG A 112 12.31 0.26 -6.84
C ARG A 112 13.48 -0.07 -5.92
N GLN A 113 14.13 0.93 -5.32
CA GLN A 113 15.38 0.72 -4.58
C GLN A 113 15.17 0.00 -3.25
N THR A 114 13.98 0.14 -2.68
CA THR A 114 13.63 -0.39 -1.35
C THR A 114 12.59 -1.50 -1.41
N ALA A 115 12.03 -1.76 -2.60
CA ALA A 115 10.95 -2.72 -2.77
C ALA A 115 11.36 -4.14 -2.42
N PHE A 116 10.40 -4.87 -1.85
CA PHE A 116 10.53 -6.29 -1.54
C PHE A 116 10.34 -7.16 -2.79
N ALA A 117 9.41 -6.78 -3.68
CA ALA A 117 9.07 -7.55 -4.86
C ALA A 117 8.58 -6.66 -6.01
N GLU A 118 8.63 -7.19 -7.22
CA GLU A 118 7.90 -6.68 -8.37
C GLU A 118 6.49 -7.30 -8.38
N LEU A 119 5.47 -6.51 -8.66
CA LEU A 119 4.08 -6.95 -8.78
C LEU A 119 3.55 -6.58 -10.16
N LEU A 120 3.04 -7.58 -10.87
CA LEU A 120 2.44 -7.46 -12.19
C LEU A 120 0.95 -7.80 -12.12
N ILE A 121 0.14 -7.04 -12.84
CA ILE A 121 -1.26 -7.38 -13.09
C ILE A 121 -1.32 -8.04 -14.47
N ASN A 122 -1.82 -9.28 -14.55
CA ASN A 122 -1.81 -10.07 -15.79
C ASN A 122 -2.42 -9.33 -16.99
N SER A 123 -3.47 -8.55 -16.77
CA SER A 123 -4.17 -7.75 -17.78
C SER A 123 -3.56 -6.36 -18.02
N LEU A 124 -2.49 -5.99 -17.31
CA LEU A 124 -1.67 -4.78 -17.54
C LEU A 124 -0.18 -5.15 -17.63
N PRO A 125 0.25 -5.91 -18.65
CA PRO A 125 1.60 -6.47 -18.72
C PRO A 125 2.71 -5.42 -18.92
N LYS A 126 2.36 -4.16 -19.17
CA LYS A 126 3.32 -3.04 -19.33
C LYS A 126 3.52 -2.25 -18.04
N THR A 127 2.83 -2.60 -16.96
CA THR A 127 2.86 -1.87 -15.71
C THR A 127 3.43 -2.77 -14.62
N THR A 128 4.59 -2.37 -14.10
CA THR A 128 5.24 -3.01 -12.96
C THR A 128 5.09 -2.12 -11.74
N PHE A 129 4.64 -2.73 -10.64
CA PHE A 129 4.55 -2.08 -9.34
C PHE A 129 5.67 -2.58 -8.43
N PHE A 130 6.43 -1.69 -7.84
CA PHE A 130 7.47 -2.03 -6.85
C PHE A 130 6.85 -1.97 -5.46
N VAL A 131 6.65 -3.16 -4.85
CA VAL A 131 5.84 -3.29 -3.63
C VAL A 131 6.65 -3.64 -2.39
N HIS A 132 6.20 -3.12 -1.25
CA HIS A 132 6.76 -3.33 0.08
C HIS A 132 5.78 -4.19 0.88
N LYS A 133 6.27 -5.30 1.41
CA LYS A 133 5.43 -6.35 2.02
C LYS A 133 4.57 -5.80 3.14
N GLU A 134 5.14 -4.95 4.00
CA GLU A 134 4.54 -4.44 5.23
C GLU A 134 3.25 -3.65 4.98
N TYR A 135 3.24 -2.81 3.94
CA TYR A 135 2.06 -2.01 3.57
C TYR A 135 0.89 -2.90 3.13
N LEU A 136 1.19 -3.95 2.34
CA LEU A 136 0.17 -4.81 1.76
C LEU A 136 -0.34 -5.83 2.78
N ILE A 137 0.54 -6.52 3.51
CA ILE A 137 0.13 -7.60 4.41
C ILE A 137 -0.64 -7.10 5.62
N LEU A 138 -0.45 -5.85 6.07
CA LEU A 138 -1.22 -5.33 7.20
C LEU A 138 -2.68 -5.07 6.83
N GLN A 139 -2.93 -4.77 5.55
CA GLN A 139 -4.20 -4.23 5.06
C GLN A 139 -4.97 -5.19 4.15
N SER A 140 -4.39 -6.34 3.77
CA SER A 140 -4.99 -7.29 2.82
C SER A 140 -4.80 -8.74 3.27
N ILE A 141 -5.89 -9.51 3.33
CA ILE A 141 -5.82 -10.97 3.54
C ILE A 141 -5.15 -11.65 2.35
N PHE A 142 -5.51 -11.24 1.13
CA PHE A 142 -4.98 -11.82 -0.10
C PHE A 142 -3.45 -11.70 -0.12
N PHE A 143 -2.90 -10.51 0.14
CA PHE A 143 -1.46 -10.31 0.11
C PHE A 143 -0.75 -11.03 1.26
N ARG A 144 -1.36 -11.19 2.45
CA ARG A 144 -0.78 -12.06 3.50
C ARG A 144 -0.48 -13.46 2.96
N GLN A 145 -1.47 -14.08 2.32
CA GLN A 145 -1.35 -15.43 1.76
C GLN A 145 -0.33 -15.50 0.60
N VAL A 146 -0.26 -14.45 -0.22
CA VAL A 146 0.73 -14.33 -1.30
C VAL A 146 2.15 -14.27 -0.70
N PHE A 147 2.37 -13.39 0.28
CA PHE A 147 3.68 -13.14 0.88
C PHE A 147 4.18 -14.22 1.85
N GLU A 148 3.38 -15.25 2.12
CA GLU A 148 3.83 -16.50 2.75
C GLU A 148 4.63 -17.39 1.78
N ARG A 149 4.44 -17.22 0.46
CA ARG A 149 4.95 -18.12 -0.58
C ARG A 149 6.04 -17.49 -1.45
N VAL A 150 6.32 -16.21 -1.24
CA VAL A 150 7.29 -15.45 -2.04
C VAL A 150 8.47 -14.97 -1.19
N LYS A 151 9.62 -14.83 -1.84
CA LYS A 151 10.87 -14.35 -1.27
C LYS A 151 11.17 -12.93 -1.77
N ASN A 152 12.11 -12.28 -1.09
CA ASN A 152 12.60 -10.97 -1.50
C ASN A 152 13.22 -11.07 -2.90
N GLY A 153 12.82 -10.15 -3.79
CA GLY A 153 13.24 -10.09 -5.19
C GLY A 153 12.36 -10.89 -6.16
N ASP A 154 11.35 -11.62 -5.66
CA ASP A 154 10.43 -12.35 -6.54
C ASP A 154 9.55 -11.41 -7.38
N CYS A 155 9.10 -11.93 -8.52
CA CYS A 155 8.08 -11.30 -9.36
C CYS A 155 6.73 -11.96 -9.09
N ILE A 156 5.81 -11.18 -8.52
CA ILE A 156 4.45 -11.59 -8.18
C ILE A 156 3.53 -11.23 -9.33
N THR A 157 2.71 -12.18 -9.77
CA THR A 157 1.70 -11.91 -10.80
C THR A 157 0.31 -12.21 -10.25
N ILE A 158 -0.60 -11.24 -10.36
CA ILE A 158 -2.00 -11.39 -9.92
C ILE A 158 -2.98 -11.09 -11.06
N THR A 159 -4.17 -11.67 -10.97
CA THR A 159 -5.28 -11.41 -11.89
C THR A 159 -6.42 -10.80 -11.09
N LEU A 160 -6.81 -9.58 -11.43
CA LEU A 160 -7.94 -8.90 -10.78
C LEU A 160 -9.26 -9.27 -11.45
N PRO A 161 -10.37 -9.34 -10.70
CA PRO A 161 -11.69 -9.69 -11.23
C PRO A 161 -12.32 -8.58 -12.09
N ALA A 162 -11.92 -7.32 -11.91
CA ALA A 162 -12.50 -6.18 -12.62
C ALA A 162 -11.44 -5.12 -12.96
N ALA A 163 -11.66 -4.39 -14.08
CA ALA A 163 -10.96 -3.17 -14.51
C ALA A 163 -9.56 -2.97 -13.87
N PRO A 164 -8.50 -3.61 -14.40
CA PRO A 164 -7.20 -3.66 -13.74
C PRO A 164 -6.56 -2.28 -13.52
N GLU A 165 -6.94 -1.28 -14.32
CA GLU A 165 -6.53 0.12 -14.17
C GLU A 165 -6.92 0.74 -12.82
N THR A 166 -7.93 0.17 -12.15
CA THR A 166 -8.34 0.59 -10.81
C THR A 166 -7.38 0.14 -9.71
N PHE A 167 -6.41 -0.73 -10.02
CA PHE A 167 -5.45 -1.20 -9.02
C PHE A 167 -4.49 -0.12 -8.53
N GLN A 168 -4.01 0.74 -9.43
CA GLN A 168 -3.04 1.78 -9.07
C GLN A 168 -3.53 2.70 -7.94
N PRO A 169 -4.75 3.29 -8.01
CA PRO A 169 -5.24 4.11 -6.91
C PRO A 169 -5.48 3.32 -5.62
N ILE A 170 -5.88 2.05 -5.71
CA ILE A 170 -5.96 1.16 -4.54
C ILE A 170 -4.58 0.97 -3.91
N LEU A 171 -3.57 0.68 -4.73
CA LEU A 171 -2.20 0.49 -4.24
C LEU A 171 -1.67 1.77 -3.60
N GLU A 172 -1.89 2.92 -4.21
CA GLU A 172 -1.47 4.21 -3.64
C GLU A 172 -2.14 4.47 -2.28
N TYR A 173 -3.45 4.20 -2.17
CA TYR A 173 -4.18 4.25 -0.90
C TYR A 173 -3.53 3.39 0.19
N LEU A 174 -3.14 2.15 -0.13
CA LEU A 174 -2.48 1.27 0.84
C LEU A 174 -1.12 1.83 1.32
N TYR A 175 -0.50 2.75 0.58
CA TYR A 175 0.72 3.42 1.02
C TYR A 175 0.45 4.67 1.82
N THR A 176 -0.53 5.48 1.43
CA THR A 176 -0.72 6.82 1.99
C THR A 176 -1.81 6.90 3.05
N GLY A 177 -2.75 5.96 3.08
CA GLY A 177 -3.96 6.05 3.90
C GLY A 177 -4.80 7.30 3.62
N ASP A 178 -4.68 7.86 2.40
CA ASP A 178 -5.32 9.12 2.03
C ASP A 178 -6.73 8.84 1.47
N ASP A 179 -7.71 8.82 2.38
CA ASP A 179 -9.11 8.56 2.07
C ASP A 179 -9.65 9.58 1.05
N ASP A 180 -9.37 10.87 1.24
CA ASP A 180 -9.87 11.95 0.37
C ASP A 180 -9.34 11.81 -1.06
N LYS A 181 -8.04 11.55 -1.20
CA LYS A 181 -7.43 11.34 -2.51
C LYS A 181 -8.01 10.11 -3.17
N TRP A 182 -8.11 8.98 -2.46
CA TRP A 182 -8.63 7.75 -3.06
C TRP A 182 -10.11 7.89 -3.45
N TYR A 183 -10.93 8.49 -2.59
CA TYR A 183 -12.33 8.84 -2.88
C TYR A 183 -12.44 9.64 -4.17
N SER A 184 -11.57 10.65 -4.37
CA SER A 184 -11.60 11.50 -5.58
C SER A 184 -11.30 10.76 -6.89
N THR A 185 -10.71 9.55 -6.82
CA THR A 185 -10.48 8.70 -8.00
C THR A 185 -11.70 7.88 -8.41
N MET A 186 -12.69 7.78 -7.53
CA MET A 186 -13.91 7.03 -7.78
C MET A 186 -14.88 7.86 -8.62
N THR A 187 -15.58 7.19 -9.51
CA THR A 187 -16.66 7.74 -10.33
C THR A 187 -17.84 6.78 -10.30
N ILE A 188 -19.03 7.25 -10.71
CA ILE A 188 -20.22 6.41 -10.79
C ILE A 188 -19.97 5.18 -11.67
N GLU A 189 -19.18 5.34 -12.73
CA GLU A 189 -18.89 4.29 -13.70
C GLU A 189 -17.85 3.28 -13.18
N ASN A 190 -16.85 3.73 -12.43
CA ASN A 190 -15.74 2.86 -12.02
C ASN A 190 -15.92 2.24 -10.61
N TRP A 191 -16.79 2.81 -9.77
CA TRP A 191 -16.94 2.43 -8.36
C TRP A 191 -17.18 0.93 -8.18
N SER A 192 -18.07 0.35 -8.99
CA SER A 192 -18.41 -1.06 -8.89
C SER A 192 -17.22 -1.99 -9.18
N ASN A 193 -16.30 -1.56 -10.04
CA ASN A 193 -15.08 -2.31 -10.33
C ASN A 193 -14.04 -2.16 -9.21
N ILE A 194 -13.90 -0.94 -8.66
CA ILE A 194 -13.05 -0.68 -7.49
C ILE A 194 -13.50 -1.57 -6.33
N TYR A 195 -14.80 -1.56 -6.01
CA TYR A 195 -15.33 -2.32 -4.87
C TYR A 195 -15.13 -3.84 -5.05
N LYS A 196 -15.31 -4.39 -6.26
CA LYS A 196 -15.00 -5.80 -6.55
C LYS A 196 -13.53 -6.13 -6.32
N ASN A 197 -12.62 -5.24 -6.70
CA ASN A 197 -11.18 -5.43 -6.46
C ASN A 197 -10.84 -5.32 -4.97
N VAL A 198 -11.43 -4.38 -4.23
CA VAL A 198 -11.30 -4.25 -2.77
C VAL A 198 -11.75 -5.53 -2.06
N GLN A 199 -12.88 -6.10 -2.49
CA GLN A 199 -13.38 -7.38 -1.96
C GLN A 199 -12.44 -8.54 -2.28
N PHE A 200 -11.98 -8.65 -3.53
CA PHE A 200 -11.09 -9.72 -3.97
C PHE A 200 -9.73 -9.69 -3.25
N LEU A 201 -9.15 -8.49 -3.10
CA LEU A 201 -7.91 -8.29 -2.36
C LEU A 201 -8.11 -8.49 -0.85
N GLY A 202 -9.35 -8.65 -0.38
CA GLY A 202 -9.67 -8.83 1.03
C GLY A 202 -9.14 -7.68 1.87
N LEU A 203 -9.36 -6.44 1.43
CA LEU A 203 -8.91 -5.26 2.17
C LEU A 203 -9.70 -5.10 3.49
N CYS A 204 -9.07 -4.43 4.46
CA CYS A 204 -9.63 -4.15 5.77
C CYS A 204 -10.86 -3.21 5.70
N THR A 205 -11.53 -3.03 6.84
CA THR A 205 -12.80 -2.29 6.95
C THR A 205 -12.64 -0.84 6.54
N GLU A 206 -11.51 -0.22 6.88
CA GLU A 206 -11.18 1.17 6.55
C GLU A 206 -11.28 1.42 5.04
N ALA A 207 -10.71 0.51 4.23
CA ALA A 207 -10.79 0.62 2.78
C ALA A 207 -12.24 0.45 2.25
N LYS A 208 -13.04 -0.40 2.91
CA LYS A 208 -14.44 -0.60 2.54
C LYS A 208 -15.29 0.60 2.90
N ASP A 209 -15.01 1.25 4.01
CA ASP A 209 -15.74 2.43 4.48
C ASP A 209 -15.60 3.59 3.49
N VAL A 210 -14.42 3.80 2.89
CA VAL A 210 -14.25 4.78 1.80
C VAL A 210 -15.14 4.45 0.59
N CYS A 211 -15.19 3.18 0.17
CA CYS A 211 -16.08 2.76 -0.92
C CYS A 211 -17.56 2.93 -0.56
N LEU A 212 -17.96 2.63 0.68
CA LEU A 212 -19.34 2.76 1.14
C LEU A 212 -19.75 4.24 1.23
N ALA A 213 -18.87 5.11 1.71
CA ALA A 213 -19.11 6.56 1.71
C ALA A 213 -19.37 7.10 0.30
N PHE A 214 -18.60 6.64 -0.71
CA PHE A 214 -18.86 7.03 -2.10
C PHE A 214 -20.20 6.50 -2.60
N TYR A 215 -20.56 5.27 -2.22
CA TYR A 215 -21.85 4.71 -2.60
C TYR A 215 -23.02 5.53 -2.06
N GLU A 216 -23.00 5.85 -0.77
CA GLU A 216 -24.06 6.60 -0.09
C GLU A 216 -24.20 8.04 -0.63
N HIS A 217 -23.08 8.70 -0.93
CA HIS A 217 -23.10 10.09 -1.38
C HIS A 217 -23.30 10.27 -2.89
N GLU A 218 -22.79 9.37 -3.72
CA GLU A 218 -22.75 9.57 -5.19
C GLU A 218 -23.58 8.54 -5.96
N ILE A 219 -23.68 7.28 -5.48
CA ILE A 219 -24.39 6.21 -6.20
C ILE A 219 -25.87 6.17 -5.81
N GLU A 220 -26.20 6.02 -4.52
CA GLU A 220 -27.58 5.89 -4.04
C GLU A 220 -28.50 7.03 -4.51
N PRO A 221 -28.09 8.32 -4.48
CA PRO A 221 -28.94 9.40 -4.95
C PRO A 221 -29.26 9.33 -6.45
N THR A 222 -28.38 8.73 -7.26
CA THR A 222 -28.61 8.58 -8.71
C THR A 222 -29.63 7.49 -9.02
N LEU A 223 -29.69 6.44 -8.19
CA LEU A 223 -30.70 5.39 -8.29
C LEU A 223 -32.09 5.95 -8.00
N HIS A 224 -32.22 6.79 -6.97
CA HIS A 224 -33.50 7.40 -6.61
C HIS A 224 -33.97 8.48 -7.59
N ARG A 225 -33.08 9.14 -8.33
CA ARG A 225 -33.45 10.11 -9.38
C ARG A 225 -33.86 9.48 -10.70
N SER A 226 -33.55 8.20 -10.90
CA SER A 226 -33.81 7.48 -12.15
C SER A 226 -35.08 6.60 -12.10
N ALA A 227 -35.78 6.59 -10.97
CA ALA A 227 -37.05 5.89 -10.73
C ALA A 227 -38.24 6.86 -10.77
#